data_AF-A0A5C9ELW7-F1
#
_entry.id   AF-A0A5C9ELW7-F1
#
_cell.length_a   1.000
_cell.length_b   1.000
_cell.length_c   1.000
_cell.angle_alpha   90.00
_cell.angle_beta   90.00
_cell.angle_gamma   90.00
#
_symmetry.space_group_name_H-M   'P 1'
#
loop_
_entity.id
_entity.type
_entity.pdbx_description
1 polymer ?
#
loop_
_entity_poly.entity_id
_entity_poly.type
_entity_poly.pdbx_seq_one_letter_code
_entity_poly.pdbx_strand_id
1 'polypeptide(L)'
;MLQQVDKKLIENLSPKDIMDATYEASKNFQIRAFFEAKKEILEAQKYSEQEFYEILDAMIDAETERRYVLNKMRQITEPLFMEDLVKKISEIPLENVIRDVFYLKEQGYVEEQVEVKTKEIMKTIKGEEKTVEVKEYFYRYITLPESTEFREHYFEPVSIVDEAGVCCRCGFCSAICPVDAIKVDADSLEINDEKCMKCGLCFTVCPRSFSINRAYENIIKLTNSLSFSEKMGGYLSTYSGSTTKDEIKEVRQDGGIVTSLLEYMLTNDIVDAIIAVKHSDKLWKPEPVIVDDIKDLYKTGGTKYANSPSLNLLDKAKEYERVAFVGVPCMMNALVKGSLFPSGLPFYKNIIYKIGLFCYESFSYDEIIKLVKEKFEEDINNLTKMNIDSGKFIINLKNQEEKIVPLKDVQSYARHTCHFCDDLTSEYADISVGSIGAPGGYSAVVIRSKAGEEIYQGAVKAGIIESKELTEVKPGKFLVEKIAGIKKMNCKSIEWDI
;
A
#
# COMPACT_ATOMS: atom_id res chain seq x y z
N MET A 1 17.77 -8.53 -14.07
CA MET A 1 18.50 -9.21 -12.99
C MET A 1 17.48 -9.91 -12.10
N LEU A 2 17.32 -11.22 -12.29
CA LEU A 2 16.53 -12.05 -11.39
C LEU A 2 17.19 -11.95 -10.02
N GLN A 3 16.44 -11.55 -8.98
CA GLN A 3 16.72 -12.11 -7.67
C GLN A 3 16.58 -13.61 -7.86
N GLN A 4 17.71 -14.28 -8.09
CA GLN A 4 18.00 -15.48 -7.34
C GLN A 4 17.42 -15.21 -5.97
N VAL A 5 16.46 -16.01 -5.51
CA VAL A 5 16.31 -16.20 -4.08
C VAL A 5 17.73 -16.36 -3.58
N ASP A 6 18.14 -15.37 -2.79
CA ASP A 6 19.52 -14.95 -2.61
C ASP A 6 20.36 -16.24 -2.51
N LYS A 7 21.16 -16.60 -3.53
CA LYS A 7 21.79 -17.94 -3.57
C LYS A 7 22.56 -18.21 -2.26
N LYS A 8 22.98 -17.14 -1.60
CA LYS A 8 23.59 -17.07 -0.27
C LYS A 8 22.71 -17.55 0.88
N LEU A 9 21.39 -17.41 0.79
CA LEU A 9 20.40 -17.80 1.80
C LEU A 9 20.34 -19.32 1.94
N ILE A 10 20.55 -20.06 0.85
CA ILE A 10 20.58 -21.52 0.82
C ILE A 10 21.98 -22.07 1.16
N GLU A 11 23.05 -21.34 0.85
CA GLU A 11 24.44 -21.77 1.10
C GLU A 11 24.76 -22.03 2.58
N ASN A 12 24.06 -21.39 3.51
CA ASN A 12 24.31 -21.49 4.94
C ASN A 12 23.40 -22.49 5.68
N LEU A 13 22.46 -23.14 4.98
CA LEU A 13 21.49 -24.03 5.60
C LEU A 13 21.91 -25.50 5.44
N SER A 14 21.49 -26.34 6.38
CA SER A 14 21.65 -27.79 6.28
C SER A 14 20.98 -28.32 5.01
N PRO A 15 21.70 -29.05 4.12
CA PRO A 15 21.09 -29.61 2.91
C PRO A 15 19.90 -30.52 3.20
N LYS A 16 19.93 -31.21 4.34
CA LYS A 16 18.82 -32.04 4.80
C LYS A 16 17.61 -31.17 5.15
N ASP A 17 17.82 -30.10 5.92
CA ASP A 17 16.73 -29.22 6.38
C ASP A 17 16.09 -28.49 5.19
N ILE A 18 16.90 -28.09 4.19
CA ILE A 18 16.40 -27.53 2.93
C ILE A 18 15.57 -28.57 2.18
N MET A 19 16.09 -29.78 1.98
CA MET A 19 15.38 -30.83 1.26
C MET A 19 14.03 -31.19 1.91
N ASP A 20 14.01 -31.29 3.25
CA ASP A 20 12.79 -31.53 4.01
C ASP A 20 11.81 -30.34 3.86
N ALA A 21 12.30 -29.11 3.94
CA ALA A 21 11.47 -27.91 3.76
C ALA A 21 10.91 -27.77 2.33
N THR A 22 11.70 -28.08 1.30
CA THR A 22 11.27 -28.07 -0.11
C THR A 22 10.25 -29.16 -0.39
N TYR A 23 10.41 -30.34 0.22
CA TYR A 23 9.41 -31.39 0.15
C TYR A 23 8.07 -30.94 0.72
N GLU A 24 8.06 -30.29 1.89
CA GLU A 24 6.82 -29.71 2.45
C GLU A 24 6.28 -28.58 1.58
N ALA A 25 7.15 -27.73 1.02
CA ALA A 25 6.74 -26.64 0.12
C ALA A 25 6.02 -27.17 -1.13
N SER A 26 6.46 -28.29 -1.70
CA SER A 26 5.83 -28.90 -2.88
C SER A 26 4.37 -29.34 -2.64
N LYS A 27 3.96 -29.48 -1.37
CA LYS A 27 2.59 -29.84 -1.00
C LYS A 27 1.67 -28.62 -0.88
N ASN A 28 2.22 -27.41 -0.85
CA ASN A 28 1.46 -26.17 -0.73
C ASN A 28 0.41 -26.06 -1.85
N PHE A 29 -0.82 -25.72 -1.46
CA PHE A 29 -1.94 -25.64 -2.38
C PHE A 29 -1.72 -24.63 -3.52
N GLN A 30 -1.20 -23.43 -3.23
CA GLN A 30 -1.01 -22.38 -4.23
C GLN A 30 0.03 -22.79 -5.28
N ILE A 31 1.13 -23.43 -4.85
CA ILE A 31 2.17 -23.96 -5.75
C ILE A 31 1.57 -25.03 -6.67
N ARG A 32 0.83 -25.98 -6.10
CA ARG A 32 0.20 -27.05 -6.89
C ARG A 32 -0.83 -26.49 -7.86
N ALA A 33 -1.71 -25.59 -7.42
CA ALA A 33 -2.70 -24.95 -8.27
C ALA A 33 -2.04 -24.17 -9.42
N PHE A 34 -0.93 -23.48 -9.16
CA PHE A 34 -0.18 -22.77 -10.21
C PHE A 34 0.48 -23.73 -11.21
N PHE A 35 1.12 -24.80 -10.73
CA PHE A 35 1.75 -25.80 -11.58
C PHE A 35 0.73 -26.55 -12.45
N GLU A 36 -0.37 -27.01 -11.84
CA GLU A 36 -1.44 -27.75 -12.53
C GLU A 36 -2.15 -26.89 -13.59
N ALA A 37 -2.28 -25.58 -13.37
CA ALA A 37 -2.91 -24.62 -14.28
C ALA A 37 -1.97 -24.06 -15.37
N LYS A 38 -0.81 -24.70 -15.64
CA LYS A 38 0.18 -24.21 -16.62
C LYS A 38 -0.45 -23.84 -17.96
N LYS A 39 -1.35 -24.70 -18.47
CA LYS A 39 -1.97 -24.51 -19.78
C LYS A 39 -2.80 -23.24 -19.81
N GLU A 40 -3.69 -23.07 -18.83
CA GLU A 40 -4.60 -21.94 -18.68
C GLU A 40 -3.82 -20.62 -18.50
N ILE A 41 -2.73 -20.66 -17.74
CA ILE A 41 -1.86 -19.50 -17.51
C ILE A 41 -1.17 -19.05 -18.82
N LEU A 42 -0.64 -20.00 -19.60
CA LEU A 42 -0.01 -19.68 -20.89
C LEU A 42 -1.03 -19.23 -21.94
N GLU A 43 -2.24 -19.80 -21.92
CA GLU A 43 -3.36 -19.36 -22.77
C GLU A 43 -3.85 -17.94 -22.46
N ALA A 44 -3.68 -17.47 -21.21
CA ALA A 44 -3.98 -16.09 -20.83
C ALA A 44 -2.98 -15.06 -21.38
N GLN A 45 -1.83 -15.49 -21.92
CA GLN A 45 -0.80 -14.66 -22.56
C GLN A 45 -0.20 -13.55 -21.67
N LYS A 46 -0.38 -13.62 -20.35
CA LYS A 46 0.28 -12.71 -19.39
C LYS A 46 1.76 -13.04 -19.20
N TYR A 47 2.12 -14.32 -19.35
CA TYR A 47 3.47 -14.82 -19.14
C TYR A 47 3.88 -15.73 -20.30
N SER A 48 5.15 -15.63 -20.68
CA SER A 48 5.85 -16.63 -21.47
C SER A 48 6.05 -17.93 -20.67
N GLU A 49 6.39 -19.01 -21.36
CA GLU A 49 6.72 -20.27 -20.70
C GLU A 49 7.93 -20.15 -19.77
N GLN A 50 8.92 -19.32 -20.13
CA GLN A 50 10.05 -19.03 -19.27
C GLN A 50 9.62 -18.29 -18.00
N GLU A 51 8.84 -17.20 -18.13
CA GLU A 51 8.31 -16.45 -16.97
C GLU A 51 7.47 -17.36 -16.06
N PHE A 52 6.68 -18.29 -16.62
CA PHE A 52 5.93 -19.27 -15.84
C PHE A 52 6.85 -20.11 -14.92
N TYR A 53 7.94 -20.65 -15.47
CA TYR A 53 8.88 -21.46 -14.67
C TYR A 53 9.64 -20.60 -13.65
N GLU A 54 10.03 -19.38 -14.01
CA GLU A 54 10.66 -18.44 -13.08
C GLU A 54 9.75 -18.07 -11.90
N ILE A 55 8.45 -17.87 -12.17
CA ILE A 55 7.43 -17.65 -11.13
C ILE A 55 7.29 -18.89 -10.26
N LEU A 56 7.14 -20.08 -10.86
CA LEU A 56 6.97 -21.33 -10.11
C LEU A 56 8.16 -21.61 -9.19
N ASP A 57 9.39 -21.47 -9.70
CA ASP A 57 10.62 -21.64 -8.92
C ASP A 57 10.65 -20.66 -7.74
N ALA A 58 10.32 -19.39 -8.01
CA ALA A 58 10.24 -18.38 -6.96
C ALA A 58 9.17 -18.69 -5.88
N MET A 59 8.02 -19.25 -6.26
CA MET A 59 7.00 -19.70 -5.29
C MET A 59 7.54 -20.82 -4.42
N ILE A 60 8.19 -21.83 -5.04
CA ILE A 60 8.77 -22.98 -4.34
C ILE A 60 9.85 -22.54 -3.37
N ASP A 61 10.73 -21.63 -3.79
CA ASP A 61 11.81 -21.12 -2.96
C ASP A 61 11.27 -20.33 -1.75
N ALA A 62 10.29 -19.44 -1.98
CA ALA A 62 9.69 -18.66 -0.90
C ALA A 62 8.91 -19.52 0.10
N GLU A 63 8.22 -20.55 -0.38
CA GLU A 63 7.57 -21.53 0.50
C GLU A 63 8.59 -22.44 1.19
N THR A 64 9.70 -22.80 0.55
CA THR A 64 10.80 -23.55 1.18
C THR A 64 11.38 -22.77 2.35
N GLU A 65 11.68 -21.48 2.18
CA GLU A 65 12.14 -20.59 3.26
C GLU A 65 11.11 -20.58 4.41
N ARG A 66 9.82 -20.43 4.08
CA ARG A 66 8.74 -20.42 5.05
C ARG A 66 8.61 -21.73 5.84
N ARG A 67 8.72 -22.88 5.16
CA ARG A 67 8.70 -24.20 5.80
C ARG A 67 9.94 -24.43 6.66
N TYR A 68 11.08 -23.88 6.27
CA TYR A 68 12.28 -23.87 7.11
C TYR A 68 12.05 -23.07 8.39
N VAL A 69 11.52 -21.85 8.29
CA VAL A 69 11.14 -21.02 9.45
C VAL A 69 10.18 -21.78 10.36
N LEU A 70 9.11 -22.38 9.81
CA LEU A 70 8.16 -23.18 10.56
C LEU A 70 8.85 -24.35 11.31
N ASN A 71 9.73 -25.09 10.64
CA ASN A 71 10.45 -26.22 11.22
C ASN A 71 11.37 -25.80 12.37
N LYS A 72 12.01 -24.62 12.28
CA LYS A 72 12.78 -24.04 13.39
C LYS A 72 11.88 -23.62 14.54
N MET A 73 10.75 -22.97 14.25
CA MET A 73 9.80 -22.57 15.29
C MET A 73 9.20 -23.77 16.04
N ARG A 74 9.00 -24.92 15.39
CA ARG A 74 8.52 -26.16 16.05
C ARG A 74 9.47 -26.68 17.14
N GLN A 75 10.73 -26.25 17.13
CA GLN A 75 11.71 -26.60 18.17
C GLN A 75 11.62 -25.66 19.38
N ILE A 76 10.79 -24.62 19.31
CA ILE A 76 10.60 -23.62 20.36
C ILE A 76 9.40 -24.03 21.21
N THR A 77 9.63 -24.22 22.50
CA THR A 77 8.62 -24.75 23.43
C THR A 77 7.87 -23.66 24.21
N GLU A 78 8.24 -22.38 24.04
CA GLU A 78 7.63 -21.25 24.73
C GLU A 78 7.33 -20.09 23.76
N PRO A 79 6.29 -19.27 24.01
CA PRO A 79 5.98 -18.12 23.16
C PRO A 79 7.05 -17.05 23.24
N LEU A 80 7.54 -16.60 22.08
CA LEU A 80 8.64 -15.63 21.98
C LEU A 80 8.21 -14.32 21.35
N PHE A 81 8.86 -13.23 21.76
CA PHE A 81 8.78 -11.96 21.04
C PHE A 81 9.43 -12.08 19.65
N MET A 82 9.02 -11.21 18.72
CA MET A 82 9.55 -11.23 17.36
C MET A 82 11.07 -11.02 17.34
N GLU A 83 11.59 -10.15 18.21
CA GLU A 83 13.01 -9.86 18.35
C GLU A 83 13.83 -11.08 18.81
N ASP A 84 13.22 -12.01 19.53
CA ASP A 84 13.87 -13.23 19.98
C ASP A 84 13.78 -14.33 18.92
N LEU A 85 12.69 -14.36 18.14
CA LEU A 85 12.54 -15.27 17.00
C LEU A 85 13.57 -14.98 15.91
N VAL A 86 13.73 -13.71 15.50
CA VAL A 86 14.73 -13.34 14.48
C VAL A 86 16.16 -13.67 14.92
N LYS A 87 16.46 -13.61 16.22
CA LYS A 87 17.78 -14.02 16.75
C LYS A 87 17.96 -15.53 16.76
N LYS A 88 16.90 -16.30 17.05
CA LYS A 88 16.96 -17.76 17.07
C LYS A 88 17.00 -18.37 15.67
N ILE A 89 16.43 -17.71 14.68
CA ILE A 89 16.42 -18.12 13.27
C ILE A 89 17.34 -17.17 12.48
N SER A 90 18.58 -17.05 12.95
CA SER A 90 19.57 -16.10 12.43
C SER A 90 20.11 -16.45 11.04
N GLU A 91 19.86 -17.68 10.58
CA GLU A 91 20.27 -18.17 9.26
C GLU A 91 19.43 -17.57 8.12
N ILE A 92 18.25 -17.04 8.45
CA ILE A 92 17.33 -16.38 7.53
C ILE A 92 17.35 -14.87 7.82
N PRO A 93 17.35 -13.98 6.81
CA PRO A 93 17.25 -12.54 7.01
C PRO A 93 16.06 -12.18 7.91
N LEU A 94 16.25 -11.23 8.83
CA LEU A 94 15.27 -10.93 9.87
C LEU A 94 13.91 -10.52 9.29
N GLU A 95 13.91 -9.79 8.17
CA GLU A 95 12.71 -9.37 7.45
C GLU A 95 11.92 -10.55 6.88
N ASN A 96 12.63 -11.59 6.43
CA ASN A 96 12.04 -12.82 5.92
C ASN A 96 11.45 -13.66 7.05
N VAL A 97 12.15 -13.76 8.19
CA VAL A 97 11.61 -14.42 9.39
C VAL A 97 10.32 -13.73 9.83
N ILE A 98 10.31 -12.40 9.97
CA ILE A 98 9.12 -11.64 10.37
C ILE A 98 7.97 -11.92 9.39
N ARG A 99 8.21 -11.70 8.09
CA ARG A 99 7.25 -11.95 7.02
C ARG A 99 6.65 -13.35 7.11
N ASP A 100 7.46 -14.38 7.19
CA ASP A 100 7.00 -15.76 7.18
C ASP A 100 6.29 -16.18 8.46
N VAL A 101 6.71 -15.68 9.64
CA VAL A 101 5.95 -15.88 10.89
C VAL A 101 4.53 -15.33 10.74
N PHE A 102 4.38 -14.14 10.15
CA PHE A 102 3.06 -13.55 9.91
C PHE A 102 2.25 -14.35 8.88
N TYR A 103 2.86 -14.83 7.79
CA TYR A 103 2.14 -15.66 6.81
C TYR A 103 1.70 -17.00 7.39
N LEU A 104 2.58 -17.66 8.14
CA LEU A 104 2.28 -18.91 8.84
C LEU A 104 1.17 -18.74 9.86
N LYS A 105 1.06 -17.56 10.49
CA LYS A 105 -0.06 -17.22 11.37
C LYS A 105 -1.38 -17.19 10.60
N GLU A 106 -1.41 -16.57 9.42
CA GLU A 106 -2.61 -16.54 8.58
C GLU A 106 -2.97 -17.93 8.02
N GLN A 107 -1.98 -18.80 7.76
CA GLN A 107 -2.19 -20.20 7.38
C GLN A 107 -2.64 -21.11 8.55
N GLY A 108 -2.65 -20.59 9.78
CA GLY A 108 -3.03 -21.32 10.99
C GLY A 108 -1.91 -22.14 11.64
N TYR A 109 -0.66 -22.04 11.19
CA TYR A 109 0.47 -22.76 11.80
C TYR A 109 1.02 -22.10 13.06
N VAL A 110 0.87 -20.77 13.16
CA VAL A 110 1.42 -19.96 14.25
C VAL A 110 0.28 -19.26 14.99
N GLU A 111 0.31 -19.35 16.31
CA GLU A 111 -0.55 -18.58 17.19
C GLU A 111 0.15 -17.28 17.60
N GLU A 112 -0.59 -16.17 17.60
CA GLU A 112 -0.15 -14.91 18.20
C GLU A 112 -0.85 -14.72 19.55
N GLN A 113 -0.06 -14.76 20.62
CA GLN A 113 -0.52 -14.54 21.98
C GLN A 113 -0.35 -13.06 22.35
N VAL A 114 -1.42 -12.44 22.86
CA VAL A 114 -1.46 -11.01 23.19
C VAL A 114 -1.64 -10.83 24.69
N GLU A 115 -0.64 -10.23 25.34
CA GLU A 115 -0.69 -9.80 26.73
C GLU A 115 -0.93 -8.28 26.76
N VAL A 116 -1.96 -7.83 27.49
CA VAL A 116 -2.31 -6.39 27.61
C VAL A 116 -2.05 -5.91 29.03
N LYS A 117 -1.23 -4.87 29.18
CA LYS A 117 -0.99 -4.19 30.47
C LYS A 117 -1.59 -2.79 30.45
N THR A 118 -2.42 -2.47 31.44
CA THR A 118 -2.97 -1.12 31.59
C THR A 118 -2.14 -0.34 32.60
N LYS A 119 -1.73 0.88 32.22
CA LYS A 119 -1.07 1.85 33.09
C LYS A 119 -1.88 3.14 33.11
N GLU A 120 -2.05 3.72 34.28
CA GLU A 120 -2.60 5.07 34.42
C GLU A 120 -1.47 6.09 34.30
N ILE A 121 -1.60 7.03 33.36
CA ILE A 121 -0.67 8.15 33.24
C ILE A 121 -1.42 9.47 33.34
N MET A 122 -0.79 10.47 33.95
CA MET A 122 -1.33 11.83 33.91
C MET A 122 -0.97 12.48 32.58
N LYS A 123 -1.99 12.96 31.85
CA LYS A 123 -1.84 13.73 30.62
C LYS A 123 -2.56 15.06 30.75
N THR A 124 -1.91 16.13 30.33
CA THR A 124 -2.56 17.43 30.18
C THR A 124 -3.42 17.44 28.92
N ILE A 125 -4.74 17.47 29.08
CA ILE A 125 -5.69 17.52 27.97
C ILE A 125 -6.46 18.84 28.08
N LYS A 126 -6.31 19.72 27.08
CA LYS A 126 -6.93 21.06 27.07
C LYS A 126 -6.59 21.93 28.30
N GLY A 127 -5.40 21.74 28.88
CA GLY A 127 -4.94 22.50 30.05
C GLY A 127 -5.32 21.91 31.41
N GLU A 128 -6.06 20.80 31.45
CA GLU A 128 -6.39 20.06 32.68
C GLU A 128 -5.57 18.78 32.77
N GLU A 129 -5.03 18.46 33.95
CA GLU A 129 -4.43 17.15 34.20
C GLU A 129 -5.53 16.10 34.31
N LYS A 130 -5.47 15.08 33.45
CA LYS A 130 -6.39 13.94 33.46
C LYS A 130 -5.59 12.66 33.58
N THR A 131 -6.03 11.78 34.46
CA THR A 131 -5.58 10.39 34.46
C THR A 131 -6.16 9.71 33.23
N VAL A 132 -5.28 9.16 32.40
CA VAL A 132 -5.64 8.44 31.19
C VAL A 132 -5.07 7.04 31.30
N GLU A 133 -5.93 6.04 31.13
CA GLU A 133 -5.49 4.66 30.96
C GLU A 133 -4.80 4.49 29.61
N VAL A 134 -3.58 3.97 29.64
CA VAL A 134 -2.81 3.57 28.47
C VAL A 134 -2.62 2.07 28.50
N LYS A 135 -3.00 1.41 27.41
CA LYS A 135 -2.81 -0.03 27.20
C LYS A 135 -1.51 -0.26 26.44
N GLU A 136 -0.64 -1.07 27.02
CA GLU A 136 0.55 -1.62 26.38
C GLU A 136 0.24 -3.05 25.92
N TYR A 137 0.53 -3.36 24.66
CA TYR A 137 0.28 -4.67 24.05
C TYR A 137 1.61 -5.38 23.81
N PHE A 138 1.70 -6.63 24.25
CA PHE A 138 2.87 -7.48 24.13
C PHE A 138 2.48 -8.70 23.28
N TYR A 139 3.13 -8.87 22.14
CA TYR A 139 2.81 -9.92 21.18
C TYR A 139 3.91 -10.98 21.21
N ARG A 140 3.51 -12.25 21.36
CA ARG A 140 4.41 -13.39 21.30
C ARG A 140 3.88 -14.43 20.33
N TYR A 141 4.78 -15.20 19.72
CA TYR A 141 4.43 -16.16 18.68
C TYR A 141 4.94 -17.55 19.05
N ILE A 142 4.12 -18.57 18.79
CA ILE A 142 4.44 -19.98 18.99
C ILE A 142 3.75 -20.82 17.91
N THR A 143 4.31 -21.96 17.55
CA THR A 143 3.66 -22.90 16.63
C THR A 143 2.55 -23.66 17.33
N LEU A 144 1.44 -23.85 16.62
CA LEU A 144 0.39 -24.77 17.07
C LEU A 144 0.85 -26.24 16.87
N PRO A 145 0.48 -27.15 17.78
CA PRO A 145 0.83 -28.56 17.66
C PRO A 145 0.15 -29.18 16.43
N GLU A 146 0.86 -30.09 15.75
CA GLU A 146 0.24 -30.89 14.68
C GLU A 146 -0.85 -31.79 15.28
N SER A 147 -2.11 -31.49 14.95
CA SER A 147 -3.24 -32.35 15.28
C SER A 147 -3.70 -33.09 14.03
N THR A 148 -4.35 -34.25 14.22
CA THR A 148 -4.98 -34.99 13.10
C THR A 148 -6.13 -34.22 12.44
N GLU A 149 -6.59 -33.15 13.07
CA GLU A 149 -7.68 -32.29 12.59
C GLU A 149 -7.16 -30.99 11.96
N PHE A 150 -5.85 -30.72 12.01
CA PHE A 150 -5.28 -29.51 11.45
C PHE A 150 -5.55 -29.42 9.95
N ARG A 151 -6.06 -28.27 9.52
CA ARG A 151 -6.22 -27.91 8.11
C ARG A 151 -5.51 -26.60 7.86
N GLU A 152 -4.54 -26.62 6.96
CA GLU A 152 -3.92 -25.39 6.47
C GLU A 152 -5.01 -24.50 5.88
N HIS A 153 -5.07 -23.25 6.33
CA HIS A 153 -5.96 -22.26 5.73
C HIS A 153 -5.36 -21.84 4.38
N TYR A 154 -5.99 -22.31 3.30
CA TYR A 154 -5.72 -21.75 1.97
C TYR A 154 -6.48 -20.43 1.83
N PHE A 155 -5.92 -19.51 1.06
CA PHE A 155 -6.57 -18.25 0.79
C PHE A 155 -7.70 -18.43 -0.23
N GLU A 156 -8.91 -18.04 0.16
CA GLU A 156 -10.04 -17.91 -0.77
C GLU A 156 -9.74 -16.86 -1.86
N PRO A 157 -10.42 -16.89 -3.01
CA PRO A 157 -10.37 -15.81 -3.99
C PRO A 157 -10.81 -14.46 -3.40
N VAL A 158 -10.39 -13.36 -4.01
CA VAL A 158 -10.71 -12.00 -3.54
C VAL A 158 -12.21 -11.66 -3.57
N SER A 159 -13.07 -12.52 -4.13
CA SER A 159 -14.53 -12.33 -4.13
C SER A 159 -15.07 -12.12 -2.71
N ILE A 160 -14.54 -12.83 -1.71
CA ILE A 160 -14.97 -12.68 -0.31
C ILE A 160 -14.78 -11.25 0.21
N VAL A 161 -13.78 -10.52 -0.30
CA VAL A 161 -13.52 -9.12 0.06
C VAL A 161 -14.54 -8.17 -0.57
N ASP A 162 -14.97 -8.48 -1.80
CA ASP A 162 -15.96 -7.70 -2.52
C ASP A 162 -17.37 -7.96 -1.97
N GLU A 163 -17.71 -9.22 -1.72
CA GLU A 163 -18.96 -9.66 -1.09
C GLU A 163 -19.14 -9.08 0.31
N ALA A 164 -18.07 -8.98 1.10
CA ALA A 164 -18.08 -8.30 2.40
C ALA A 164 -18.23 -6.77 2.29
N GLY A 165 -18.23 -6.19 1.09
CA GLY A 165 -18.42 -4.75 0.87
C GLY A 165 -17.23 -3.88 1.28
N VAL A 166 -16.04 -4.46 1.42
CA VAL A 166 -14.83 -3.76 1.91
C VAL A 166 -13.78 -3.51 0.82
N CYS A 167 -13.99 -4.02 -0.40
CA CYS A 167 -13.09 -3.88 -1.54
C CYS A 167 -12.77 -2.41 -1.88
N CYS A 168 -11.50 -2.03 -1.82
CA CYS A 168 -11.07 -0.67 -2.15
C CYS A 168 -10.91 -0.41 -3.65
N ARG A 169 -11.04 -1.44 -4.51
CA ARG A 169 -10.90 -1.35 -5.98
C ARG A 169 -9.58 -0.72 -6.44
N CYS A 170 -8.47 -1.19 -5.86
CA CYS A 170 -7.13 -0.71 -6.19
C CYS A 170 -6.55 -1.33 -7.47
N GLY A 171 -7.01 -2.53 -7.85
CA GLY A 171 -6.65 -3.20 -9.10
C GLY A 171 -5.58 -4.29 -9.03
N PHE A 172 -4.89 -4.48 -7.88
CA PHE A 172 -3.78 -5.43 -7.82
C PHE A 172 -4.25 -6.88 -8.06
N CYS A 173 -5.44 -7.25 -7.60
CA CYS A 173 -6.01 -8.57 -7.87
C CYS A 173 -6.15 -8.88 -9.38
N SER A 174 -6.41 -7.88 -10.22
CA SER A 174 -6.46 -8.05 -11.69
C SER A 174 -5.06 -8.28 -12.25
N ALA A 175 -4.10 -7.45 -11.86
CA ALA A 175 -2.72 -7.56 -12.34
C ALA A 175 -2.01 -8.85 -11.90
N ILE A 176 -2.29 -9.34 -10.68
CA ILE A 176 -1.66 -10.57 -10.16
C ILE A 176 -2.32 -11.86 -10.67
N CYS A 177 -3.54 -11.77 -11.24
CA CYS A 177 -4.28 -12.96 -11.65
C CYS A 177 -3.60 -13.62 -12.87
N PRO A 178 -3.07 -14.85 -12.73
CA PRO A 178 -2.23 -15.45 -13.77
C PRO A 178 -3.02 -15.96 -14.97
N VAL A 179 -4.33 -16.18 -14.79
CA VAL A 179 -5.29 -16.65 -15.81
C VAL A 179 -6.20 -15.53 -16.32
N ASP A 180 -5.91 -14.28 -15.95
CA ASP A 180 -6.68 -13.09 -16.32
C ASP A 180 -8.20 -13.22 -16.09
N ALA A 181 -8.58 -13.80 -14.95
CA ALA A 181 -9.97 -14.03 -14.59
C ALA A 181 -10.64 -12.81 -13.93
N ILE A 182 -9.87 -11.78 -13.53
CA ILE A 182 -10.37 -10.68 -12.69
C ILE A 182 -10.30 -9.36 -13.46
N LYS A 183 -11.42 -8.66 -13.54
CA LYS A 183 -11.52 -7.29 -14.04
C LYS A 183 -11.89 -6.37 -12.89
N VAL A 184 -11.18 -5.25 -12.77
CA VAL A 184 -11.48 -4.21 -11.78
C VAL A 184 -11.60 -2.89 -12.50
N ASP A 185 -12.70 -2.19 -12.28
CA ASP A 185 -12.83 -0.79 -12.68
C ASP A 185 -13.00 0.11 -11.44
N ALA A 186 -13.38 1.37 -11.64
CA ALA A 186 -13.53 2.32 -10.54
C ALA A 186 -14.65 1.92 -9.55
N ASP A 187 -15.66 1.17 -10.02
CA ASP A 187 -16.94 0.96 -9.36
C ASP A 187 -17.28 -0.52 -9.16
N SER A 188 -16.62 -1.44 -9.86
CA SER A 188 -16.88 -2.88 -9.85
C SER A 188 -15.60 -3.73 -9.75
N LEU A 189 -15.78 -4.97 -9.28
CA LEU A 189 -14.84 -6.07 -9.41
C LEU A 189 -15.63 -7.26 -9.95
N GLU A 190 -15.20 -7.82 -11.07
CA GLU A 190 -15.82 -8.98 -11.71
C GLU A 190 -14.81 -10.13 -11.78
N ILE A 191 -15.23 -11.33 -11.38
CA ILE A 191 -14.44 -12.56 -11.50
C ILE A 191 -15.15 -13.51 -12.47
N ASN A 192 -14.40 -13.99 -13.46
CA ASN A 192 -14.84 -15.08 -14.33
C ASN A 192 -14.56 -16.42 -13.64
N ASP A 193 -15.60 -17.03 -13.08
CA ASP A 193 -15.50 -18.29 -12.34
C ASP A 193 -15.08 -19.49 -13.21
N GLU A 194 -15.34 -19.45 -14.53
CA GLU A 194 -14.91 -20.50 -15.46
C GLU A 194 -13.40 -20.46 -15.71
N LYS A 195 -12.79 -19.27 -15.64
CA LYS A 195 -11.34 -19.08 -15.75
C LYS A 195 -10.63 -19.16 -14.42
N CYS A 196 -11.29 -18.85 -13.31
CA CYS A 196 -10.68 -18.75 -12.00
C CYS A 196 -10.18 -20.10 -11.49
N MET A 197 -8.86 -20.24 -11.33
CA MET A 197 -8.22 -21.45 -10.79
C MET A 197 -8.22 -21.51 -9.24
N LYS A 198 -8.93 -20.60 -8.57
CA LYS A 198 -9.07 -20.52 -7.10
C LYS A 198 -7.76 -20.60 -6.30
N CYS A 199 -6.69 -20.01 -6.81
CA CYS A 199 -5.35 -20.07 -6.20
C CYS A 199 -5.11 -19.11 -5.03
N GLY A 200 -6.02 -18.17 -4.74
CA GLY A 200 -5.88 -17.23 -3.62
C GLY A 200 -4.82 -16.13 -3.76
N LEU A 201 -4.02 -16.09 -4.84
CA LEU A 201 -2.98 -15.05 -5.05
C LEU A 201 -3.53 -13.62 -4.97
N CYS A 202 -4.72 -13.40 -5.52
CA CYS A 202 -5.42 -12.12 -5.47
C CYS A 202 -5.79 -11.69 -4.04
N PHE A 203 -6.13 -12.63 -3.17
CA PHE A 203 -6.43 -12.37 -1.78
C PHE A 203 -5.16 -12.11 -0.98
N THR A 204 -4.08 -12.84 -1.27
CA THR A 204 -2.77 -12.63 -0.64
C THR A 204 -2.27 -11.19 -0.80
N VAL A 205 -2.42 -10.57 -1.97
CA VAL A 205 -1.98 -9.18 -2.21
C VAL A 205 -3.01 -8.11 -1.83
N CYS A 206 -4.24 -8.52 -1.47
CA CYS A 206 -5.32 -7.58 -1.20
C CYS A 206 -5.03 -6.80 0.11
N PRO A 207 -5.06 -5.45 0.09
CA PRO A 207 -4.86 -4.65 1.30
C PRO A 207 -6.05 -4.74 2.28
N ARG A 208 -7.11 -5.44 1.88
CA ARG A 208 -8.35 -5.65 2.63
C ARG A 208 -8.56 -7.08 3.08
N SER A 209 -7.61 -8.00 2.85
CA SER A 209 -7.65 -9.35 3.42
C SER A 209 -7.09 -9.33 4.84
N PHE A 210 -5.90 -9.87 5.08
CA PHE A 210 -5.21 -9.79 6.37
C PHE A 210 -4.31 -8.57 6.50
N SER A 211 -4.08 -8.10 7.73
CA SER A 211 -3.26 -6.91 8.00
C SER A 211 -1.77 -7.22 7.98
N ILE A 212 -0.99 -6.33 7.36
CA ILE A 212 0.48 -6.36 7.39
C ILE A 212 1.09 -5.34 8.34
N ASN A 213 0.27 -4.55 9.05
CA ASN A 213 0.74 -3.43 9.88
C ASN A 213 1.81 -3.87 10.88
N ARG A 214 1.57 -4.97 11.61
CA ARG A 214 2.52 -5.50 12.59
C ARG A 214 3.79 -6.05 11.96
N ALA A 215 3.68 -6.77 10.83
CA ALA A 215 4.85 -7.26 10.10
C ALA A 215 5.74 -6.09 9.66
N TYR A 216 5.15 -5.09 9.03
CA TYR A 216 5.85 -3.91 8.54
C TYR A 216 6.45 -3.07 9.66
N GLU A 217 5.72 -2.86 10.76
CA GLU A 217 6.26 -2.17 11.94
C GLU A 217 7.47 -2.89 12.54
N ASN A 218 7.42 -4.23 12.68
CA ASN A 218 8.55 -5.02 13.17
C ASN A 218 9.76 -4.89 12.23
N ILE A 219 9.55 -5.01 10.92
CA ILE A 219 10.62 -4.83 9.92
C ILE A 219 11.25 -3.44 10.08
N ILE A 220 10.44 -2.38 10.13
CA ILE A 220 10.95 -1.03 10.29
C ILE A 220 11.73 -0.86 11.59
N LYS A 221 11.17 -1.29 12.73
CA LYS A 221 11.79 -1.11 14.05
C LYS A 221 13.13 -1.85 14.16
N LEU A 222 13.29 -2.96 13.43
CA LEU A 222 14.47 -3.82 13.50
C LEU A 222 15.50 -3.54 12.40
N THR A 223 15.10 -2.97 11.26
CA THR A 223 16.01 -2.69 10.13
C THR A 223 16.36 -1.21 9.96
N ASN A 224 15.50 -0.30 10.43
CA ASN A 224 15.64 1.14 10.18
C ASN A 224 15.64 1.95 11.48
N SER A 225 16.47 3.00 11.51
CA SER A 225 16.39 4.05 12.53
C SER A 225 15.36 5.10 12.13
N LEU A 226 14.06 4.75 12.17
CA LEU A 226 12.98 5.70 11.90
C LEU A 226 12.47 6.37 13.18
N SER A 227 12.02 7.60 13.05
CA SER A 227 11.10 8.20 14.02
C SER A 227 9.74 7.53 13.87
N PHE A 228 9.04 7.32 14.99
CA PHE A 228 7.72 6.70 14.98
C PHE A 228 6.68 7.64 15.60
N SER A 229 5.54 7.76 14.93
CA SER A 229 4.35 8.40 15.48
C SER A 229 3.18 7.45 15.31
N GLU A 230 2.52 7.11 16.41
CA GLU A 230 1.37 6.17 16.43
C GLU A 230 0.26 6.57 15.45
N LYS A 231 0.22 7.84 15.04
CA LYS A 231 -0.82 8.40 14.18
C LYS A 231 -0.44 8.42 12.70
N MET A 232 0.84 8.57 12.35
CA MET A 232 1.30 8.76 10.96
C MET A 232 2.36 7.74 10.52
N GLY A 233 2.61 6.70 11.33
CA GLY A 233 3.55 5.62 11.05
C GLY A 233 5.02 6.02 11.23
N GLY A 234 5.92 5.20 10.69
CA GLY A 234 7.36 5.46 10.65
C GLY A 234 7.74 6.48 9.58
N TYR A 235 8.67 7.38 9.90
CA TYR A 235 9.21 8.38 8.98
C TYR A 235 10.65 8.78 9.36
N LEU A 236 11.39 9.30 8.39
CA LEU A 236 12.73 9.88 8.57
C LEU A 236 12.65 11.38 8.88
N SER A 237 11.94 12.12 8.05
CA SER A 237 11.89 13.59 8.06
C SER A 237 10.53 14.09 7.58
N THR A 238 10.22 15.36 7.86
CA THR A 238 8.95 15.97 7.45
C THR A 238 9.15 17.39 6.97
N TYR A 239 8.68 17.71 5.77
CA TYR A 239 8.84 19.02 5.15
C TYR A 239 7.51 19.65 4.78
N SER A 240 7.56 20.95 4.49
CA SER A 240 6.56 21.66 3.71
C SER A 240 7.24 22.23 2.48
N GLY A 241 6.75 21.87 1.29
CA GLY A 241 7.38 22.26 0.04
C GLY A 241 6.42 22.72 -1.04
N SER A 242 6.94 23.53 -1.95
CA SER A 242 6.24 24.02 -3.14
C SER A 242 7.17 23.98 -4.35
N THR A 243 6.62 23.71 -5.52
CA THR A 243 7.35 23.80 -6.79
C THR A 243 7.74 25.25 -7.08
N THR A 244 8.93 25.42 -7.65
CA THR A 244 9.39 26.70 -8.20
C THR A 244 8.98 26.87 -9.67
N LYS A 245 8.67 25.77 -10.38
CA LYS A 245 8.37 25.74 -11.82
C LYS A 245 6.96 26.20 -12.15
N ASP A 246 6.83 27.12 -13.09
CA ASP A 246 5.53 27.69 -13.47
C ASP A 246 4.64 26.68 -14.20
N GLU A 247 5.20 25.81 -15.04
CA GLU A 247 4.44 24.78 -15.75
C GLU A 247 3.75 23.82 -14.78
N ILE A 248 4.38 23.53 -13.64
CA ILE A 248 3.79 22.69 -12.59
C ILE A 248 2.76 23.50 -11.77
N LYS A 249 2.96 24.80 -11.57
CA LYS A 249 1.98 25.67 -10.87
C LYS A 249 0.63 25.71 -11.58
N GLU A 250 0.62 25.62 -12.92
CA GLU A 250 -0.61 25.60 -13.72
C GLU A 250 -1.45 24.33 -13.52
N VAL A 251 -0.81 23.19 -13.23
CA VAL A 251 -1.50 21.88 -13.15
C VAL A 251 -1.58 21.32 -11.73
N ARG A 252 -0.96 21.96 -10.72
CA ARG A 252 -0.90 21.40 -9.35
C ARG A 252 -2.23 21.47 -8.59
N GLN A 253 -2.43 20.49 -7.73
CA GLN A 253 -3.45 20.57 -6.68
C GLN A 253 -3.01 21.55 -5.57
N ASP A 254 -1.86 21.27 -4.97
CA ASP A 254 -1.37 21.96 -3.77
C ASP A 254 0.02 22.59 -4.02
N GLY A 255 1.09 22.03 -3.47
CA GLY A 255 2.47 22.47 -3.69
C GLY A 255 3.07 22.03 -5.01
N GLY A 256 2.49 21.04 -5.70
CA GLY A 256 3.05 20.49 -6.94
C GLY A 256 4.22 19.53 -6.72
N ILE A 257 4.45 19.10 -5.47
CA ILE A 257 5.60 18.27 -5.08
C ILE A 257 5.66 16.95 -5.85
N VAL A 258 4.55 16.23 -5.99
CA VAL A 258 4.54 14.93 -6.68
C VAL A 258 5.02 15.09 -8.11
N THR A 259 4.43 16.02 -8.88
CA THR A 259 4.84 16.30 -10.25
C THR A 259 6.30 16.76 -10.34
N SER A 260 6.78 17.60 -9.42
CA SER A 260 8.18 18.03 -9.38
C SER A 260 9.15 16.87 -9.16
N LEU A 261 8.84 15.96 -8.24
CA LEU A 261 9.70 14.79 -7.96
C LEU A 261 9.72 13.83 -9.16
N LEU A 262 8.57 13.61 -9.78
CA LEU A 262 8.43 12.77 -10.97
C LEU A 262 9.19 13.34 -12.17
N GLU A 263 9.08 14.65 -12.41
CA GLU A 263 9.83 15.31 -13.47
C GLU A 263 11.34 15.24 -13.20
N TYR A 264 11.76 15.46 -11.95
CA TYR A 264 13.15 15.32 -11.54
C TYR A 264 13.66 13.89 -11.79
N MET A 265 12.88 12.87 -11.43
CA MET A 265 13.28 11.47 -11.63
C MET A 265 13.39 11.10 -13.12
N LEU A 266 12.43 11.48 -13.97
CA LEU A 266 12.50 11.24 -15.41
C LEU A 266 13.69 11.98 -16.06
N THR A 267 13.85 13.26 -15.74
CA THR A 267 14.91 14.10 -16.34
C THR A 267 16.31 13.61 -16.01
N ASN A 268 16.48 12.97 -14.85
CA ASN A 268 17.76 12.42 -14.39
C ASN A 268 17.90 10.91 -14.64
N ASP A 269 17.02 10.29 -15.44
CA ASP A 269 17.03 8.84 -15.75
C ASP A 269 17.03 7.93 -14.51
N ILE A 270 16.44 8.44 -13.41
CA ILE A 270 16.26 7.70 -12.16
C ILE A 270 15.15 6.66 -12.34
N VAL A 271 14.11 7.04 -13.10
CA VAL A 271 13.00 6.18 -13.52
C VAL A 271 12.84 6.30 -15.03
N ASP A 272 12.42 5.21 -15.66
CA ASP A 272 12.07 5.16 -17.09
C ASP A 272 10.56 5.21 -17.34
N ALA A 273 9.74 5.02 -16.29
CA ALA A 273 8.30 5.20 -16.36
C ALA A 273 7.65 5.58 -15.03
N ILE A 274 6.43 6.09 -15.12
CA ILE A 274 5.59 6.49 -14.00
C ILE A 274 4.20 5.90 -14.17
N ILE A 275 3.68 5.24 -13.14
CA ILE A 275 2.25 4.93 -13.05
C ILE A 275 1.55 6.04 -12.27
N ALA A 276 0.64 6.75 -12.93
CA ALA A 276 -0.12 7.85 -12.36
C ALA A 276 -1.56 7.87 -12.92
N VAL A 277 -2.28 8.97 -12.70
CA VAL A 277 -3.70 9.10 -13.07
C VAL A 277 -3.95 10.41 -13.80
N LYS A 278 -4.54 10.33 -14.99
CA LYS A 278 -5.02 11.47 -15.77
C LYS A 278 -6.54 11.51 -15.81
N HIS A 279 -7.11 12.53 -16.43
CA HIS A 279 -8.53 12.49 -16.84
C HIS A 279 -8.68 11.50 -18.00
N SER A 280 -9.74 10.68 -17.96
CA SER A 280 -10.21 9.96 -19.15
C SER A 280 -10.82 10.93 -20.17
N ASP A 281 -11.37 10.39 -21.26
CA ASP A 281 -12.22 11.17 -22.19
C ASP A 281 -13.41 11.85 -21.50
N LYS A 282 -13.87 11.31 -20.36
CA LYS A 282 -14.81 11.98 -19.46
C LYS A 282 -14.05 12.79 -18.42
N LEU A 283 -14.29 14.10 -18.37
CA LEU A 283 -13.67 14.99 -17.40
C LEU A 283 -13.97 14.52 -15.96
N TRP A 284 -12.95 14.57 -15.10
CA TRP A 284 -12.94 14.16 -13.69
C TRP A 284 -13.06 12.66 -13.44
N LYS A 285 -13.33 11.85 -14.47
CA LYS A 285 -13.21 10.40 -14.36
C LYS A 285 -11.72 10.05 -14.48
N PRO A 286 -11.10 9.50 -13.43
CA PRO A 286 -9.69 9.15 -13.46
C PRO A 286 -9.44 7.97 -14.40
N GLU A 287 -8.32 8.01 -15.09
CA GLU A 287 -7.78 6.91 -15.89
C GLU A 287 -6.33 6.65 -15.47
N PRO A 288 -6.02 5.44 -14.98
CA PRO A 288 -4.64 5.01 -14.80
C PRO A 288 -3.84 5.11 -16.10
N VAL A 289 -2.60 5.58 -16.03
CA VAL A 289 -1.71 5.69 -17.19
C VAL A 289 -0.27 5.37 -16.80
N ILE A 290 0.49 4.78 -17.74
CA ILE A 290 1.95 4.71 -17.68
C ILE A 290 2.51 5.89 -18.50
N VAL A 291 3.39 6.67 -17.91
CA VAL A 291 3.98 7.88 -18.49
C VAL A 291 5.50 7.75 -18.52
N ASP A 292 6.09 7.89 -19.69
CA ASP A 292 7.52 7.91 -19.96
C ASP A 292 7.98 9.24 -20.60
N ASP A 293 7.06 10.17 -20.90
CA ASP A 293 7.33 11.50 -21.43
C ASP A 293 6.89 12.63 -20.48
N ILE A 294 7.73 13.66 -20.35
CA ILE A 294 7.49 14.81 -19.46
C ILE A 294 6.24 15.60 -19.84
N LYS A 295 5.90 15.72 -21.13
CA LYS A 295 4.70 16.46 -21.56
C LYS A 295 3.43 15.74 -21.12
N ASP A 296 3.45 14.42 -21.12
CA ASP A 296 2.33 13.61 -20.67
C ASP A 296 2.23 13.57 -19.13
N LEU A 297 3.34 13.74 -18.42
CA LEU A 297 3.35 13.86 -16.95
C LEU A 297 2.47 15.02 -16.46
N TYR A 298 2.51 16.18 -17.11
CA TYR A 298 1.69 17.32 -16.65
C TYR A 298 0.17 17.06 -16.75
N LYS A 299 -0.27 16.13 -17.60
CA LYS A 299 -1.68 15.71 -17.71
C LYS A 299 -2.15 14.94 -16.48
N THR A 300 -1.23 14.46 -15.64
CA THR A 300 -1.56 13.74 -14.41
C THR A 300 -1.72 14.69 -13.22
N GLY A 301 -1.39 15.98 -13.37
CA GLY A 301 -1.56 17.01 -12.34
C GLY A 301 -3.00 17.17 -11.87
N GLY A 302 -3.17 17.68 -10.64
CA GLY A 302 -4.47 17.93 -10.03
C GLY A 302 -5.15 16.68 -9.48
N THR A 303 -5.90 16.85 -8.39
CA THR A 303 -6.61 15.74 -7.73
C THR A 303 -7.89 15.39 -8.46
N LYS A 304 -8.11 14.09 -8.68
CA LYS A 304 -9.40 13.52 -9.10
C LYS A 304 -9.92 12.74 -7.90
N TYR A 305 -11.02 13.20 -7.29
CA TYR A 305 -11.55 12.62 -6.04
C TYR A 305 -12.26 11.27 -6.24
N ALA A 306 -12.57 10.92 -7.48
CA ALA A 306 -13.13 9.62 -7.83
C ALA A 306 -12.06 8.50 -7.75
N ASN A 307 -12.50 7.27 -7.49
CA ASN A 307 -11.62 6.10 -7.41
C ASN A 307 -10.95 5.75 -8.74
N SER A 308 -9.73 5.22 -8.68
CA SER A 308 -8.94 4.77 -9.82
C SER A 308 -8.26 3.44 -9.51
N PRO A 309 -8.45 2.35 -10.28
CA PRO A 309 -7.79 1.07 -10.05
C PRO A 309 -6.37 1.05 -10.62
N SER A 310 -5.49 1.94 -10.14
CA SER A 310 -4.17 2.18 -10.76
C SER A 310 -3.22 0.97 -10.73
N LEU A 311 -3.41 0.02 -9.82
CA LEU A 311 -2.59 -1.20 -9.77
C LEU A 311 -2.95 -2.21 -10.88
N ASN A 312 -4.01 -1.97 -11.66
CA ASN A 312 -4.29 -2.75 -12.88
C ASN A 312 -3.16 -2.65 -13.91
N LEU A 313 -2.34 -1.61 -13.86
CA LEU A 313 -1.28 -1.38 -14.84
C LEU A 313 0.03 -2.06 -14.50
N LEU A 314 0.10 -2.74 -13.35
CA LEU A 314 1.34 -3.36 -12.92
C LEU A 314 1.84 -4.41 -13.93
N ASP A 315 0.96 -5.29 -14.42
CA ASP A 315 1.30 -6.34 -15.40
C ASP A 315 1.88 -5.76 -16.69
N LYS A 316 1.32 -4.65 -17.16
CA LYS A 316 1.83 -3.90 -18.31
C LYS A 316 3.13 -3.16 -18.03
N ALA A 317 3.34 -2.73 -16.79
CA ALA A 317 4.54 -2.02 -16.41
C ALA A 317 5.80 -2.91 -16.47
N LYS A 318 5.68 -4.23 -16.63
CA LYS A 318 6.83 -5.15 -16.79
C LYS A 318 7.72 -4.84 -18.01
N GLU A 319 7.24 -4.03 -18.95
CA GLU A 319 8.01 -3.54 -20.10
C GLU A 319 9.07 -2.49 -19.73
N TYR A 320 9.00 -1.94 -18.51
CA TYR A 320 9.90 -0.91 -17.98
C TYR A 320 10.81 -1.46 -16.88
N GLU A 321 11.98 -0.87 -16.65
CA GLU A 321 12.95 -1.36 -15.66
C GLU A 321 12.87 -0.63 -14.32
N ARG A 322 12.51 0.66 -14.32
CA ARG A 322 12.60 1.56 -13.17
C ARG A 322 11.37 2.46 -13.11
N VAL A 323 10.34 2.01 -12.42
CA VAL A 323 9.03 2.65 -12.38
C VAL A 323 8.80 3.37 -11.04
N ALA A 324 8.31 4.61 -11.10
CA ALA A 324 7.69 5.27 -9.95
C ALA A 324 6.17 5.06 -9.96
N PHE A 325 5.59 4.70 -8.82
CA PHE A 325 4.14 4.56 -8.66
C PHE A 325 3.56 5.68 -7.79
N VAL A 326 2.51 6.34 -8.28
CA VAL A 326 1.73 7.34 -7.53
C VAL A 326 0.38 6.76 -7.16
N GLY A 327 0.02 6.83 -5.88
CA GLY A 327 -1.29 6.36 -5.45
C GLY A 327 -1.65 6.77 -4.04
N VAL A 328 -2.79 6.27 -3.56
CA VAL A 328 -3.32 6.54 -2.22
C VAL A 328 -2.97 5.40 -1.25
N PRO A 329 -3.24 5.52 0.06
CA PRO A 329 -2.75 4.59 1.08
C PRO A 329 -3.07 3.12 0.85
N CYS A 330 -4.29 2.81 0.38
CA CYS A 330 -4.68 1.42 0.11
C CYS A 330 -3.83 0.79 -1.01
N MET A 331 -3.36 1.58 -1.98
CA MET A 331 -2.48 1.10 -3.04
C MET A 331 -1.05 0.88 -2.53
N MET A 332 -0.55 1.77 -1.66
CA MET A 332 0.77 1.62 -1.04
C MET A 332 0.81 0.37 -0.15
N ASN A 333 -0.24 0.15 0.64
CA ASN A 333 -0.40 -1.08 1.42
C ASN A 333 -0.40 -2.31 0.51
N ALA A 334 -1.19 -2.30 -0.58
CA ALA A 334 -1.24 -3.41 -1.52
C ALA A 334 0.13 -3.70 -2.15
N LEU A 335 0.87 -2.68 -2.59
CA LEU A 335 2.22 -2.83 -3.15
C LEU A 335 3.21 -3.43 -2.14
N VAL A 336 3.23 -2.92 -0.91
CA VAL A 336 4.09 -3.50 0.14
C VAL A 336 3.65 -4.93 0.46
N LYS A 337 2.35 -5.19 0.53
CA LYS A 337 1.82 -6.54 0.72
C LYS A 337 2.28 -7.49 -0.36
N GLY A 338 2.25 -7.08 -1.63
CA GLY A 338 2.77 -7.85 -2.75
C GLY A 338 4.28 -8.11 -2.69
N SER A 339 5.05 -7.20 -2.09
CA SER A 339 6.49 -7.41 -1.85
C SER A 339 6.79 -8.41 -0.73
N LEU A 340 5.84 -8.60 0.20
CA LEU A 340 5.93 -9.54 1.30
C LEU A 340 5.31 -10.90 0.94
N PHE A 341 4.22 -10.92 0.18
CA PHE A 341 3.37 -12.10 -0.02
C PHE A 341 2.77 -12.16 -1.44
N PRO A 342 2.95 -13.27 -2.17
CA PRO A 342 3.95 -14.31 -1.95
C PRO A 342 5.34 -13.74 -2.23
N SER A 343 6.28 -13.94 -1.30
CA SER A 343 7.66 -13.52 -1.50
C SER A 343 8.29 -14.22 -2.71
N GLY A 344 9.34 -13.63 -3.27
CA GLY A 344 10.12 -14.23 -4.37
C GLY A 344 9.57 -13.96 -5.77
N LEU A 345 8.27 -13.78 -5.94
CA LEU A 345 7.66 -13.68 -7.27
C LEU A 345 8.19 -12.48 -8.08
N PRO A 346 8.44 -12.63 -9.40
CA PRO A 346 8.98 -11.58 -10.26
C PRO A 346 7.98 -10.45 -10.59
N PHE A 347 6.97 -10.23 -9.76
CA PHE A 347 5.94 -9.24 -10.05
C PHE A 347 6.40 -7.85 -9.62
N TYR A 348 6.57 -6.96 -10.60
CA TYR A 348 6.66 -5.51 -10.38
C TYR A 348 7.86 -5.07 -9.55
N LYS A 349 8.96 -5.85 -9.59
CA LYS A 349 10.25 -5.49 -8.95
C LYS A 349 10.85 -4.19 -9.52
N ASN A 350 10.36 -3.78 -10.68
CA ASN A 350 10.68 -2.50 -11.29
C ASN A 350 9.99 -1.30 -10.61
N ILE A 351 8.99 -1.48 -9.73
CA ILE A 351 8.43 -0.37 -8.94
C ILE A 351 9.41 0.03 -7.84
N ILE A 352 10.38 0.87 -8.18
CA ILE A 352 11.48 1.26 -7.29
C ILE A 352 11.18 2.47 -6.42
N TYR A 353 10.16 3.28 -6.78
CA TYR A 353 9.71 4.41 -5.97
C TYR A 353 8.19 4.41 -5.78
N LYS A 354 7.75 4.56 -4.53
CA LYS A 354 6.34 4.66 -4.15
C LYS A 354 6.05 6.07 -3.61
N ILE A 355 5.29 6.87 -4.35
CA ILE A 355 4.84 8.19 -3.90
C ILE A 355 3.38 8.09 -3.45
N GLY A 356 3.17 8.21 -2.14
CA GLY A 356 1.87 8.08 -1.50
C GLY A 356 1.18 9.42 -1.28
N LEU A 357 -0.04 9.58 -1.78
CA LEU A 357 -0.86 10.76 -1.50
C LEU A 357 -1.54 10.61 -0.14
N PHE A 358 -1.74 11.73 0.57
CA PHE A 358 -2.64 11.74 1.71
C PHE A 358 -4.07 11.53 1.20
N CYS A 359 -4.82 10.65 1.86
CA CYS A 359 -6.19 10.36 1.47
C CYS A 359 -7.03 10.10 2.71
N TYR A 360 -8.07 10.91 2.90
CA TYR A 360 -9.05 10.68 3.96
C TYR A 360 -10.15 9.75 3.44
N GLU A 361 -10.84 10.16 2.37
CA GLU A 361 -11.91 9.42 1.70
C GLU A 361 -11.81 9.60 0.17
N SER A 362 -12.52 8.75 -0.56
CA SER A 362 -12.66 8.78 -2.03
C SER A 362 -14.12 8.51 -2.42
N PHE A 363 -14.49 8.86 -3.64
CA PHE A 363 -15.86 8.83 -4.15
C PHE A 363 -15.94 7.91 -5.38
N SER A 364 -17.13 7.42 -5.75
CA SER A 364 -17.34 6.91 -7.11
C SER A 364 -17.48 8.08 -8.08
N TYR A 365 -17.28 7.84 -9.37
CA TYR A 365 -17.45 8.90 -10.36
C TYR A 365 -18.90 9.43 -10.39
N ASP A 366 -19.87 8.51 -10.31
CA ASP A 366 -21.28 8.86 -10.29
C ASP A 366 -21.67 9.65 -9.05
N GLU A 367 -21.11 9.33 -7.88
CA GLU A 367 -21.36 10.10 -6.65
C GLU A 367 -20.70 11.48 -6.70
N ILE A 368 -19.59 11.67 -7.41
CA ILE A 368 -19.03 13.02 -7.65
C ILE A 368 -19.98 13.83 -8.55
N ILE A 369 -20.51 13.25 -9.63
CA ILE A 369 -21.47 13.94 -10.51
C ILE A 369 -22.69 14.36 -9.69
N LYS A 370 -23.22 13.43 -8.90
CA LYS A 370 -24.38 13.66 -8.04
C LYS A 370 -24.10 14.74 -6.99
N LEU A 371 -22.95 14.68 -6.33
CA LEU A 371 -22.49 15.69 -5.37
C LEU A 371 -22.47 17.08 -5.99
N VAL A 372 -21.81 17.23 -7.15
CA VAL A 372 -21.70 18.53 -7.85
C VAL A 372 -23.09 19.07 -8.21
N LYS A 373 -23.96 18.20 -8.73
CA LYS A 373 -25.32 18.59 -9.09
C LYS A 373 -26.18 18.97 -7.87
N GLU A 374 -26.18 18.16 -6.82
CA GLU A 374 -27.11 18.32 -5.68
C GLU A 374 -26.64 19.37 -4.67
N LYS A 375 -25.33 19.58 -4.52
CA LYS A 375 -24.77 20.51 -3.51
C LYS A 375 -24.32 21.84 -4.08
N PHE A 376 -24.00 21.89 -5.37
CA PHE A 376 -23.51 23.12 -6.00
C PHE A 376 -24.41 23.62 -7.13
N GLU A 377 -25.41 22.81 -7.55
CA GLU A 377 -26.29 23.10 -8.68
C GLU A 377 -25.52 23.34 -9.98
N GLU A 378 -24.43 22.59 -10.17
CA GLU A 378 -23.51 22.73 -11.31
C GLU A 378 -23.39 21.46 -12.16
N ASP A 379 -22.89 21.63 -13.39
CA ASP A 379 -22.43 20.53 -14.23
C ASP A 379 -20.94 20.27 -13.95
N ILE A 380 -20.56 19.00 -13.76
CA ILE A 380 -19.17 18.59 -13.53
C ILE A 380 -18.20 19.08 -14.63
N ASN A 381 -18.70 19.25 -15.86
CA ASN A 381 -17.92 19.74 -16.99
C ASN A 381 -17.60 21.24 -16.92
N ASN A 382 -18.26 22.00 -16.05
CA ASN A 382 -17.98 23.42 -15.80
C ASN A 382 -16.84 23.64 -14.81
N LEU A 383 -16.38 22.59 -14.11
CA LEU A 383 -15.34 22.69 -13.10
C LEU A 383 -13.95 22.75 -13.73
N THR A 384 -13.08 23.53 -13.11
CA THR A 384 -11.64 23.59 -13.38
C THR A 384 -10.83 22.98 -12.24
N LYS A 385 -11.35 23.01 -11.01
CA LYS A 385 -10.70 22.45 -9.82
C LYS A 385 -11.72 21.99 -8.79
N MET A 386 -11.38 20.92 -8.06
CA MET A 386 -12.02 20.54 -6.80
C MET A 386 -10.97 20.58 -5.70
N ASN A 387 -11.35 20.95 -4.48
CA ASN A 387 -10.46 20.90 -3.32
C ASN A 387 -11.21 20.53 -2.03
N ILE A 388 -10.50 19.90 -1.10
CA ILE A 388 -10.97 19.68 0.27
C ILE A 388 -9.97 20.34 1.20
N ASP A 389 -10.39 21.42 1.84
CA ASP A 389 -9.56 22.15 2.77
C ASP A 389 -10.38 22.68 3.95
N SER A 390 -9.78 22.72 5.14
CA SER A 390 -10.34 23.36 6.33
C SER A 390 -11.79 22.95 6.65
N GLY A 391 -12.14 21.67 6.40
CA GLY A 391 -13.48 21.12 6.64
C GLY A 391 -14.53 21.55 5.60
N LYS A 392 -14.12 21.96 4.41
CA LYS A 392 -14.97 22.39 3.30
C LYS A 392 -14.62 21.61 2.03
N PHE A 393 -15.63 21.38 1.20
CA PHE A 393 -15.47 20.97 -0.19
C PHE A 393 -15.65 22.19 -1.07
N ILE A 394 -14.69 22.44 -1.95
CA ILE A 394 -14.56 23.65 -2.75
C ILE A 394 -14.53 23.25 -4.22
N ILE A 395 -15.27 23.96 -5.06
CA ILE A 395 -15.18 23.84 -6.51
C ILE A 395 -14.85 25.20 -7.12
N ASN A 396 -14.01 25.18 -8.16
CA ASN A 396 -13.76 26.35 -9.00
C ASN A 396 -14.32 26.06 -10.39
N LEU A 397 -14.98 27.06 -10.96
CA LEU A 397 -15.66 26.99 -12.24
C LEU A 397 -14.85 27.67 -13.35
N LYS A 398 -15.16 27.37 -14.62
CA LYS A 398 -14.53 28.00 -15.80
C LYS A 398 -14.74 29.52 -15.87
N ASN A 399 -15.81 30.03 -15.28
CA ASN A 399 -16.09 31.47 -15.14
C ASN A 399 -15.31 32.11 -13.98
N GLN A 400 -14.39 31.37 -13.34
CA GLN A 400 -13.57 31.78 -12.18
C GLN A 400 -14.35 31.93 -10.87
N GLU A 401 -15.61 31.55 -10.83
CA GLU A 401 -16.39 31.50 -9.58
C GLU A 401 -15.92 30.35 -8.68
N GLU A 402 -15.85 30.62 -7.38
CA GLU A 402 -15.61 29.63 -6.35
C GLU A 402 -16.89 29.37 -5.57
N LYS A 403 -17.26 28.10 -5.43
CA LYS A 403 -18.38 27.66 -4.60
C LYS A 403 -17.89 26.71 -3.52
N ILE A 404 -18.51 26.79 -2.34
CA ILE A 404 -18.06 26.09 -1.13
C ILE A 404 -19.25 25.45 -0.43
N VAL A 405 -19.11 24.20 -0.01
CA VAL A 405 -20.03 23.54 0.93
C VAL A 405 -19.28 22.92 2.11
N PRO A 406 -19.89 22.82 3.31
CA PRO A 406 -19.30 22.12 4.44
C PRO A 406 -19.01 20.65 4.12
N LEU A 407 -17.84 20.14 4.52
CA LEU A 407 -17.44 18.75 4.24
C LEU A 407 -18.42 17.72 4.84
N LYS A 408 -19.00 18.02 6.00
CA LYS A 408 -20.05 17.20 6.64
C LYS A 408 -21.26 16.94 5.73
N ASP A 409 -21.55 17.84 4.79
CA ASP A 409 -22.69 17.73 3.87
C ASP A 409 -22.33 16.90 2.63
N VAL A 410 -21.05 16.54 2.49
CA VAL A 410 -20.47 15.76 1.37
C VAL A 410 -20.11 14.33 1.79
N GLN A 411 -19.91 14.08 3.09
CA GLN A 411 -19.49 12.77 3.60
C GLN A 411 -20.41 11.61 3.19
N SER A 412 -21.71 11.85 3.01
CA SER A 412 -22.65 10.81 2.58
C SER A 412 -22.41 10.28 1.16
N TYR A 413 -21.67 11.02 0.33
CA TYR A 413 -21.31 10.62 -1.04
C TYR A 413 -20.00 9.81 -1.08
N ALA A 414 -19.25 9.78 0.02
CA ALA A 414 -17.99 9.04 0.10
C ALA A 414 -18.24 7.54 0.01
N ARG A 415 -17.27 6.80 -0.53
CA ARG A 415 -17.33 5.34 -0.64
C ARG A 415 -17.34 4.72 0.75
N HIS A 416 -18.32 3.87 1.01
CA HIS A 416 -18.42 3.08 2.25
C HIS A 416 -17.12 2.35 2.61
N THR A 417 -16.42 1.83 1.59
CA THR A 417 -15.17 1.06 1.72
C THR A 417 -14.03 1.85 2.37
N CYS A 418 -14.08 3.19 2.35
CA CYS A 418 -13.08 4.05 2.98
C CYS A 418 -13.13 3.99 4.51
N HIS A 419 -14.27 3.63 5.11
CA HIS A 419 -14.43 3.51 6.57
C HIS A 419 -13.64 2.35 7.19
N PHE A 420 -13.13 1.43 6.38
CA PHE A 420 -12.26 0.34 6.83
C PHE A 420 -10.77 0.68 6.64
N CYS A 421 -10.43 1.91 6.21
CA CYS A 421 -9.05 2.37 6.01
C CYS A 421 -8.59 3.18 7.22
N ASP A 422 -7.51 2.75 7.86
CA ASP A 422 -6.88 3.43 8.99
C ASP A 422 -5.76 4.38 8.56
N ASP A 423 -5.28 4.30 7.31
CA ASP A 423 -4.14 5.08 6.85
C ASP A 423 -4.57 6.38 6.14
N LEU A 424 -4.16 7.53 6.69
CA LEU A 424 -4.28 8.84 6.05
C LEU A 424 -3.06 9.16 5.19
N THR A 425 -1.87 8.85 5.69
CA THR A 425 -0.62 9.46 5.25
C THR A 425 0.20 8.56 4.33
N SER A 426 -0.37 7.46 3.83
CA SER A 426 0.33 6.48 2.99
C SER A 426 1.60 5.98 3.68
N GLU A 427 1.43 5.28 4.80
CA GLU A 427 2.51 4.81 5.71
C GLU A 427 3.50 3.84 5.05
N TYR A 428 3.09 3.26 3.92
CA TYR A 428 3.81 2.27 3.13
C TYR A 428 4.55 2.85 1.91
N ALA A 429 4.54 4.19 1.73
CA ALA A 429 5.24 4.85 0.65
C ALA A 429 6.72 5.11 0.97
N ASP A 430 7.52 5.49 -0.03
CA ASP A 430 8.87 6.04 0.15
C ASP A 430 8.82 7.54 0.50
N ILE A 431 7.89 8.25 -0.15
CA ILE A 431 7.59 9.67 0.06
C ILE A 431 6.07 9.80 0.13
N SER A 432 5.56 10.44 1.18
CA SER A 432 4.13 10.75 1.30
C SER A 432 3.86 12.24 1.20
N VAL A 433 2.84 12.63 0.45
CA VAL A 433 2.55 14.04 0.13
C VAL A 433 1.07 14.36 0.29
N GLY A 434 0.74 15.49 0.90
CA GLY A 434 -0.64 15.98 0.93
C GLY A 434 -0.77 17.44 1.36
N SER A 435 -1.99 17.97 1.31
CA SER A 435 -2.26 19.38 1.68
C SER A 435 -2.27 19.61 3.20
N ILE A 436 -2.79 18.65 3.96
CA ILE A 436 -3.01 18.78 5.41
C ILE A 436 -1.71 19.17 6.12
N GLY A 437 -1.75 20.23 6.92
CA GLY A 437 -0.62 20.71 7.71
C GLY A 437 0.30 21.70 6.98
N ALA A 438 0.23 21.81 5.65
CA ALA A 438 0.97 22.82 4.91
C ALA A 438 0.12 24.09 4.67
N PRO A 439 0.77 25.26 4.51
CA PRO A 439 0.07 26.47 4.08
C PRO A 439 -0.40 26.36 2.62
N GLY A 440 -1.34 27.24 2.23
CA GLY A 440 -1.87 27.28 0.86
C GLY A 440 -0.76 27.42 -0.18
N GLY A 441 -0.83 26.62 -1.24
CA GLY A 441 0.20 26.58 -2.29
C GLY A 441 1.44 25.76 -1.93
N TYR A 442 1.48 25.11 -0.77
CA TYR A 442 2.49 24.15 -0.35
C TYR A 442 1.85 22.78 -0.07
N SER A 443 2.68 21.74 0.00
CA SER A 443 2.29 20.41 0.46
C SER A 443 3.12 20.00 1.66
N ALA A 444 2.52 19.26 2.59
CA ALA A 444 3.24 18.51 3.61
C ALA A 444 3.86 17.29 2.95
N VAL A 445 5.12 17.02 3.28
CA VAL A 445 5.91 15.91 2.75
C VAL A 445 6.43 15.11 3.94
N VAL A 446 6.22 13.80 3.93
CA VAL A 446 6.70 12.87 4.95
C VAL A 446 7.61 11.87 4.25
N ILE A 447 8.90 11.92 4.54
CA ILE A 447 9.87 10.99 3.95
C ILE A 447 9.94 9.75 4.81
N ARG A 448 9.87 8.57 4.19
CA ARG A 448 9.78 7.28 4.91
C ARG A 448 10.94 6.35 4.62
N SER A 449 11.61 6.51 3.49
CA SER A 449 12.80 5.73 3.13
C SER A 449 13.98 6.61 2.79
N LYS A 450 15.19 6.05 2.91
CA LYS A 450 16.44 6.76 2.55
C LYS A 450 16.45 7.14 1.06
N ALA A 451 15.96 6.24 0.21
CA ALA A 451 15.80 6.52 -1.22
C ALA A 451 14.82 7.69 -1.45
N GLY A 452 13.73 7.76 -0.68
CA GLY A 452 12.82 8.91 -0.70
C GLY A 452 13.48 10.23 -0.29
N GLU A 453 14.34 10.21 0.73
CA GLU A 453 15.10 11.37 1.19
C GLU A 453 16.05 11.87 0.10
N GLU A 454 16.81 10.95 -0.52
CA GLU A 454 17.76 11.27 -1.58
C GLU A 454 17.09 11.95 -2.77
N ILE A 455 15.92 11.46 -3.21
CA ILE A 455 15.15 12.07 -4.29
C ILE A 455 14.61 13.45 -3.90
N TYR A 456 14.02 13.58 -2.70
CA TYR A 456 13.47 14.85 -2.25
C TYR A 456 14.55 15.93 -2.12
N GLN A 457 15.66 15.61 -1.45
CA GLN A 457 16.78 16.55 -1.30
C GLN A 457 17.48 16.85 -2.62
N GLY A 458 17.55 15.88 -3.53
CA GLY A 458 18.01 16.08 -4.90
C GLY A 458 17.19 17.15 -5.63
N ALA A 459 15.87 17.05 -5.58
CA ALA A 459 14.96 18.03 -6.19
C ALA A 459 15.02 19.41 -5.53
N VAL A 460 15.19 19.48 -4.20
CA VAL A 460 15.40 20.74 -3.47
C VAL A 460 16.73 21.39 -3.89
N LYS A 461 17.82 20.61 -3.93
CA LYS A 461 19.15 21.09 -4.34
C LYS A 461 19.18 21.55 -5.80
N ALA A 462 18.40 20.90 -6.67
CA ALA A 462 18.21 21.30 -8.06
C ALA A 462 17.37 22.59 -8.21
N GLY A 463 16.81 23.13 -7.12
CA GLY A 463 16.02 24.36 -7.12
C GLY A 463 14.61 24.19 -7.69
N ILE A 464 14.13 22.95 -7.85
CA ILE A 464 12.80 22.63 -8.40
C ILE A 464 11.73 22.70 -7.28
N ILE A 465 12.16 22.52 -6.03
CA ILE A 465 11.31 22.58 -4.84
C ILE A 465 11.92 23.56 -3.85
N GLU A 466 11.13 24.53 -3.40
CA GLU A 466 11.41 25.26 -2.16
C GLU A 466 10.85 24.46 -0.98
N SER A 467 11.62 24.35 0.11
CA SER A 467 11.32 23.46 1.23
C SER A 467 11.63 24.11 2.58
N LYS A 468 10.81 23.81 3.59
CA LYS A 468 11.02 24.13 5.01
C LYS A 468 10.65 22.93 5.87
N GLU A 469 11.16 22.86 7.09
CA GLU A 469 10.73 21.82 8.04
C GLU A 469 9.23 21.96 8.36
N LEU A 470 8.50 20.83 8.39
CA LEU A 470 7.06 20.85 8.64
C LEU A 470 6.71 21.32 10.07
N THR A 471 7.67 21.23 10.99
CA THR A 471 7.57 21.73 12.38
C THR A 471 7.65 23.27 12.45
N GLU A 472 8.21 23.92 11.44
CA GLU A 472 8.41 25.37 11.37
C GLU A 472 7.25 26.10 10.70
N VAL A 473 6.31 25.36 10.08
CA VAL A 473 5.12 25.94 9.44
C VAL A 473 3.86 25.73 10.28
N LYS A 474 2.83 26.53 10.01
CA LYS A 474 1.50 26.39 10.61
C LYS A 474 0.48 26.06 9.52
N PRO A 475 -0.47 25.13 9.77
CA PRO A 475 -0.70 24.41 11.03
C PRO A 475 0.36 23.35 11.39
N GLY A 476 1.15 22.90 10.42
CA GLY A 476 2.32 22.03 10.60
C GLY A 476 1.97 20.59 10.96
N LYS A 477 3.01 19.87 11.39
CA LYS A 477 2.96 18.43 11.69
C LYS A 477 1.85 18.02 12.66
N PHE A 478 1.56 18.86 13.66
CA PHE A 478 0.50 18.61 14.64
C PHE A 478 -0.86 18.34 13.98
N LEU A 479 -1.21 19.09 12.93
CA LEU A 479 -2.49 18.89 12.24
C LEU A 479 -2.49 17.56 11.47
N VAL A 480 -1.39 17.22 10.81
CA VAL A 480 -1.23 15.93 10.11
C VAL A 480 -1.48 14.78 11.07
N GLU A 481 -0.78 14.77 12.21
CA GLU A 481 -0.92 13.74 13.24
C GLU A 481 -2.35 13.70 13.80
N LYS A 482 -2.97 14.87 14.05
CA LYS A 482 -4.34 14.94 14.56
C LYS A 482 -5.33 14.28 13.60
N ILE A 483 -5.30 14.62 12.31
CA ILE A 483 -6.25 14.07 11.34
C ILE A 483 -5.96 12.58 11.06
N ALA A 484 -4.69 12.18 11.01
CA ALA A 484 -4.31 10.78 10.83
C ALA A 484 -4.80 9.93 12.00
N GLY A 485 -4.66 10.42 13.24
CA GLY A 485 -5.20 9.76 14.42
C GLY A 485 -6.73 9.65 14.40
N ILE A 486 -7.45 10.69 13.96
CA ILE A 486 -8.91 10.64 13.80
C ILE A 486 -9.31 9.56 12.81
N LYS A 487 -8.61 9.45 11.67
CA LYS A 487 -8.89 8.40 10.68
C LYS A 487 -8.67 7.01 11.25
N LYS A 488 -7.53 6.76 11.92
CA LYS A 488 -7.26 5.47 12.59
C LYS A 488 -8.35 5.10 13.61
N MET A 489 -8.76 6.06 14.46
CA MET A 489 -9.79 5.82 15.47
C MET A 489 -11.18 5.52 14.89
N ASN A 490 -11.50 6.11 13.73
CA ASN A 490 -12.79 5.90 13.06
C ASN A 490 -12.79 4.69 12.12
N CYS A 491 -11.66 3.99 11.98
CA CYS A 491 -11.55 2.80 11.16
C CYS A 491 -12.40 1.66 11.76
N LYS A 492 -13.28 1.09 10.94
CA LYS A 492 -14.11 -0.06 11.30
C LYS A 492 -13.30 -1.35 11.17
N SER A 493 -13.60 -2.32 12.03
CA SER A 493 -13.14 -3.70 11.86
C SER A 493 -13.80 -4.33 10.63
N ILE A 494 -13.05 -5.21 9.95
CA ILE A 494 -13.60 -6.10 8.95
C ILE A 494 -13.95 -7.39 9.68
N GLU A 495 -15.22 -7.76 9.69
CA GLU A 495 -15.70 -9.03 10.20
C GLU A 495 -15.91 -9.96 9.00
N TRP A 496 -15.31 -11.15 9.07
CA TRP A 496 -15.43 -12.16 8.03
C TRP A 496 -16.40 -13.23 8.51
N ASP A 497 -17.45 -13.49 7.75
CA ASP A 497 -18.27 -14.70 7.91
C ASP A 497 -17.49 -15.87 7.25
N ILE A 498 -16.46 -16.39 7.94
CA ILE A 498 -15.65 -17.54 7.48
C ILE A 498 -16.19 -18.83 8.10
#